data_AF-A0A2V1DE77-F1
#
_entry.id   AF-A0A2V1DE77-F1
#
_cell.length_a   1.000
_cell.length_b   1.000
_cell.length_c   1.000
_cell.angle_alpha   90.00
_cell.angle_beta   90.00
_cell.angle_gamma   90.00
#
_symmetry.space_group_name_H-M   'P 1'
#
loop_
_entity.id
_entity.type
_entity.pdbx_description
1 polymer ?
#
loop_
_entity_poly.entity_id
_entity_poly.type
_entity_poly.pdbx_seq_one_letter_code
_entity_poly.pdbx_strand_id
1 'polypeptide(L)'
;MPEGHCNCKSIRVTIPELPKHSSLCYCSNCKRAGSSAFSIVHVLPTSSVSIHDPNGVLKSYRDGDTRSGNVIVRKFCGECGR
;
A
#
# COMPACT_ATOMS: atom_id res chain seq x y z
N MET A 1 -5.77 11.64 -13.41
CA MET A 1 -5.87 10.65 -12.33
C MET A 1 -4.58 9.85 -12.28
N PRO A 2 -3.76 10.02 -11.23
CA PRO A 2 -2.54 9.24 -11.07
C PRO A 2 -2.84 7.75 -10.94
N GLU A 3 -1.91 6.94 -11.43
CA GLU A 3 -2.06 5.49 -11.50
C GLU A 3 -0.74 4.80 -11.14
N GLY A 4 -0.83 3.66 -10.48
CA GLY A 4 0.29 2.76 -10.22
C GLY A 4 -0.12 1.30 -10.39
N HIS A 5 0.87 0.42 -10.50
CA HIS A 5 0.63 -1.01 -10.62
C HIS A 5 1.74 -1.80 -9.93
N CYS A 6 1.46 -3.05 -9.57
CA CYS A 6 2.50 -3.97 -9.10
C CYS A 6 3.45 -4.38 -10.24
N ASN A 7 4.61 -4.98 -9.95
CA ASN A 7 5.61 -5.32 -10.97
C ASN A 7 5.09 -6.23 -12.08
N CYS A 8 4.24 -7.22 -11.74
CA CYS A 8 3.62 -8.11 -12.74
C CYS A 8 2.40 -7.51 -13.44
N LYS A 9 1.98 -6.29 -13.08
CA LYS A 9 0.84 -5.55 -13.67
C LYS A 9 -0.54 -6.18 -13.46
N SER A 10 -0.65 -7.24 -12.65
CA SER A 10 -1.94 -7.89 -12.35
C SER A 10 -2.87 -7.03 -11.50
N ILE A 11 -2.33 -6.09 -10.72
CA ILE A 11 -3.09 -5.13 -9.91
C ILE A 11 -2.75 -3.72 -10.37
N ARG A 12 -3.78 -2.91 -10.60
CA ARG A 12 -3.69 -1.50 -10.95
C ARG A 12 -4.47 -0.67 -9.94
N VAL A 13 -3.88 0.42 -9.46
CA VAL A 13 -4.47 1.32 -8.46
C VAL A 13 -4.57 2.71 -9.06
N THR A 14 -5.74 3.32 -8.97
CA THR A 14 -5.99 4.68 -9.46
C THR A 14 -6.52 5.55 -8.34
N ILE A 15 -6.05 6.79 -8.28
CA ILE A 15 -6.48 7.82 -7.33
C ILE A 15 -6.90 9.07 -8.10
N PRO A 16 -7.75 9.95 -7.53
CA PRO A 16 -8.20 11.17 -8.22
C PRO A 16 -7.03 12.13 -8.49
N GLU A 17 -6.19 12.33 -7.49
CA GLU A 17 -5.05 13.26 -7.50
C GLU A 17 -3.95 12.79 -6.52
N LEU A 18 -2.75 13.34 -6.65
CA LEU A 18 -1.67 13.08 -5.69
C LEU A 18 -1.97 13.83 -4.38
N PRO A 19 -1.84 13.18 -3.21
CA PRO A 19 -2.05 13.87 -1.94
C PRO A 19 -1.08 15.04 -1.76
N LYS A 20 -1.61 16.19 -1.32
CA LYS A 20 -0.81 17.39 -1.02
C LYS A 20 0.26 17.15 0.04
N HIS A 21 0.01 16.22 0.95
CA HIS A 21 0.92 15.83 2.01
C HIS A 21 1.17 14.33 2.00
N SER A 22 2.43 13.96 2.24
CA SER A 22 2.88 12.59 2.40
C SER A 22 3.69 12.50 3.68
N SER A 23 3.68 11.33 4.32
CA SER A 23 4.42 11.09 5.55
C SER A 23 5.55 10.09 5.31
N LEU A 24 6.68 10.28 5.99
CA LEU A 24 7.72 9.28 6.08
C LEU A 24 7.54 8.48 7.37
N CYS A 25 7.37 7.16 7.26
CA CYS A 25 7.22 6.29 8.42
C CYS A 25 8.46 5.43 8.64
N TYR A 26 9.05 5.59 9.82
CA TYR A 26 10.30 4.95 10.24
C TYR A 26 10.09 3.74 11.17
N CYS A 27 8.86 3.26 11.38
CA CYS A 27 8.66 2.07 12.20
C CYS A 27 9.25 0.83 11.51
N SER A 28 9.63 -0.19 12.29
CA SER A 28 10.29 -1.39 11.75
C SER A 28 9.47 -2.08 10.67
N ASN A 29 8.14 -2.18 10.82
CA ASN A 29 7.28 -2.78 9.78
C ASN A 29 7.16 -1.93 8.52
N CYS A 30 7.17 -0.60 8.64
CA CYS A 30 7.21 0.27 7.46
C CYS A 30 8.56 0.23 6.75
N LYS A 31 9.68 0.07 7.47
CA LYS A 31 10.98 -0.19 6.85
C LYS A 31 10.98 -1.50 6.06
N ARG A 32 10.46 -2.58 6.68
CA ARG A 32 10.32 -3.90 6.04
C ARG A 32 9.45 -3.84 4.79
N ALA A 33 8.26 -3.24 4.88
CA ALA A 33 7.34 -3.15 3.75
C ALA A 33 7.87 -2.29 2.60
N GLY A 34 8.52 -1.17 2.91
CA GLY A 34 9.11 -0.27 1.90
C GLY A 34 10.48 -0.70 1.39
N SER A 35 11.07 -1.77 1.96
CA SER A 35 12.44 -2.22 1.67
C SER A 35 13.48 -1.10 1.69
N SER A 36 13.36 -0.18 2.66
CA SER A 36 14.19 1.02 2.76
C SER A 36 14.31 1.50 4.22
N ALA A 37 15.09 2.56 4.46
CA ALA A 37 15.24 3.20 5.78
C ALA A 37 13.91 3.77 6.33
N PHE A 38 12.91 3.96 5.47
CA PHE A 38 11.55 4.38 5.79
C PHE A 38 10.59 3.94 4.67
N SER A 39 9.29 4.05 4.90
CA SER A 39 8.27 4.05 3.82
C SER A 39 7.71 5.44 3.61
N ILE A 40 7.44 5.78 2.34
CA ILE A 40 6.58 6.93 1.99
C ILE A 40 5.13 6.47 2.10
N VAL A 41 4.33 7.17 2.89
CA VAL A 41 2.93 6.84 3.16
C VAL A 41 2.06 8.00 2.72
N HIS A 42 1.12 7.69 1.83
CA HIS A 42 0.07 8.59 1.39
C HIS A 42 -1.22 8.29 2.16
N VAL A 43 -1.81 9.31 2.77
CA VAL A 43 -3.08 9.17 3.51
C VAL A 43 -4.20 9.77 2.67
N LEU A 44 -5.17 8.95 2.33
CA LEU A 44 -6.33 9.32 1.51
C LEU A 44 -7.56 8.51 1.92
N PRO A 45 -8.79 9.01 1.70
CA PRO A 45 -10.00 8.25 1.95
C PRO A 45 -10.03 6.95 1.15
N THR A 46 -10.41 5.83 1.76
CA THR A 46 -10.50 4.55 1.03
C THR A 46 -11.48 4.60 -0.14
N SER A 47 -12.55 5.39 -0.02
CA SER A 47 -13.53 5.60 -1.09
C SER A 47 -12.97 6.32 -2.32
N SER A 48 -11.82 6.98 -2.22
CA SER A 48 -11.16 7.64 -3.36
C SER A 48 -10.15 6.76 -4.07
N VAL A 49 -9.94 5.52 -3.60
CA VAL A 49 -9.00 4.57 -4.21
C VAL A 49 -9.78 3.54 -5.02
N SER A 50 -9.48 3.45 -6.32
CA SER A 50 -9.97 2.36 -7.16
C SER A 50 -8.87 1.31 -7.33
N ILE A 51 -9.21 0.04 -7.10
CA ILE A 51 -8.31 -1.10 -7.28
C ILE A 51 -8.90 -2.00 -8.37
N HIS A 52 -8.17 -2.17 -9.46
CA HIS A 52 -8.50 -3.09 -10.52
C HIS A 52 -7.62 -4.35 -10.40
N ASP A 53 -8.26 -5.48 -10.07
CA ASP A 53 -7.65 -6.80 -9.86
C ASP A 53 -8.54 -7.88 -10.49
N PRO A 54 -8.52 -8.06 -11.82
CA PRO A 54 -9.41 -8.98 -12.52
C PRO A 54 -9.12 -10.45 -12.21
N ASN A 55 -7.91 -10.76 -11.74
CA ASN A 55 -7.47 -12.11 -11.45
C ASN A 55 -7.59 -12.46 -9.95
N GLY A 56 -8.04 -11.54 -9.11
CA GLY A 56 -8.21 -11.77 -7.67
C GLY A 56 -6.91 -12.11 -6.93
N VAL A 57 -5.76 -11.57 -7.39
CA VAL A 57 -4.44 -11.88 -6.82
C VAL A 57 -4.10 -11.00 -5.62
N LEU A 58 -4.93 -10.01 -5.27
CA LEU A 58 -4.73 -9.15 -4.10
C LEU A 58 -4.83 -9.95 -2.79
N LYS A 59 -3.74 -9.99 -2.04
CA LYS A 59 -3.67 -10.60 -0.71
C LYS A 59 -3.65 -9.53 0.36
N SER A 60 -4.08 -9.91 1.56
CA SER A 60 -4.12 -9.03 2.74
C SER A 60 -3.39 -9.67 3.92
N TYR A 61 -2.63 -8.86 4.64
CA TYR A 61 -1.97 -9.23 5.89
C TYR A 61 -2.35 -8.23 6.99
N ARG A 62 -2.81 -8.73 8.14
CA ARG A 62 -3.14 -7.91 9.30
C ARG A 62 -1.86 -7.69 10.11
N ASP A 63 -1.26 -6.54 9.93
CA ASP A 63 -0.05 -6.14 10.64
C ASP A 63 -0.43 -5.47 11.97
N GLY A 64 -0.36 -6.21 13.08
CA GLY A 64 -0.60 -5.70 14.42
C GLY A 64 0.64 -5.19 15.14
N ASP A 65 1.85 -5.50 14.66
CA ASP A 65 3.12 -5.14 15.31
C ASP A 65 3.57 -3.72 14.88
N THR A 66 2.67 -2.75 15.02
CA THR A 66 2.94 -1.37 14.60
C THR A 66 3.31 -0.50 15.79
N ARG A 67 4.15 0.51 15.54
CA ARG A 67 4.54 1.48 16.58
C ARG A 67 3.35 2.25 17.17
N SER A 68 2.26 2.42 16.41
CA SER A 68 1.06 3.10 16.90
C SER A 68 0.13 2.20 17.71
N GLY A 69 0.36 0.89 17.73
CA GLY A 69 -0.56 -0.10 18.32
C GLY A 69 -1.80 -0.38 17.47
N ASN A 70 -2.01 0.34 16.36
CA ASN A 70 -3.12 0.09 15.45
C ASN A 70 -2.79 -1.04 14.48
N VAL A 71 -3.77 -1.90 14.19
CA VAL A 71 -3.63 -2.93 13.15
C VAL A 71 -3.74 -2.28 11.78
N ILE A 72 -2.71 -2.44 10.94
CA ILE A 72 -2.71 -2.01 9.55
C ILE A 72 -3.00 -3.23 8.65
N VAL A 73 -4.03 -3.13 7.80
CA VAL A 73 -4.29 -4.15 6.77
C VAL A 73 -3.43 -3.84 5.55
N ARG A 74 -2.30 -4.54 5.41
CA ARG A 74 -1.40 -4.41 4.26
C ARG A 74 -1.96 -5.21 3.09
N LYS A 75 -2.16 -4.56 1.94
CA LYS A 75 -2.58 -5.21 0.70
C LYS A 75 -1.42 -5.30 -0.28
N PHE A 76 -1.20 -6.45 -0.88
CA PHE A 76 -0.09 -6.71 -1.79
C PHE A 76 -0.46 -7.72 -2.87
N CYS A 77 0.33 -7.76 -3.94
CA CYS A 77 0.13 -8.73 -5.01
C CYS A 77 0.62 -10.12 -4.58
N GLY A 78 -0.24 -11.13 -4.62
CA GLY A 78 0.15 -12.51 -4.32
C GLY A 78 1.17 -13.10 -5.30
N GLU A 79 1.23 -12.60 -6.54
CA GLU A 79 2.14 -13.12 -7.57
C GLU A 79 3.56 -12.54 -7.44
N CYS A 80 3.68 -11.23 -7.26
CA CYS A 80 4.99 -10.55 -7.30
C CYS A 80 5.34 -9.77 -6.02
N GLY A 81 4.45 -9.73 -5.02
CA GLY A 81 4.65 -9.04 -3.74
C GLY A 81 4.61 -9.98 -2.54
N ARG A 82 4.80 -11.28 -2.79
CA ARG A 82 4.97 -12.35 -1.80
C ARG A 82 6.23 -12.17 -0.96
#